data_AF-A0A1H5MCG4-F1
#
_entry.id   AF-A0A1H5MCG4-F1
#
_cell.length_a   1.000
_cell.length_b   1.000
_cell.length_c   1.000
_cell.angle_alpha   90.00
_cell.angle_beta   90.00
_cell.angle_gamma   90.00
#
_symmetry.space_group_name_H-M   'P 1'
#
loop_
_entity.id
_entity.type
_entity.pdbx_description
1 polymer ?
#
loop_
_entity_poly.entity_id
_entity_poly.type
_entity_poly.pdbx_seq_one_letter_code
_entity_poly.pdbx_strand_id
1 'polypeptide(L)' 'MANTPTVTLRLPADITARVDAYAKSVQSETGVEVTRTAALKALVIAGLESKEKRKK' A
#
# COMPACT_ATOMS: atom_id res chain seq x y z
N MET A 1 -7.00 21.82 -7.10
CA MET A 1 -6.19 20.59 -6.90
C MET A 1 -6.29 20.24 -5.43
N ALA A 2 -6.85 19.08 -5.07
CA ALA A 2 -6.99 18.71 -3.66
C ALA A 2 -5.58 18.55 -3.05
N ASN A 3 -5.28 19.31 -2.00
CA ASN A 3 -4.02 19.24 -1.25
C ASN A 3 -3.91 17.86 -0.60
N THR A 4 -3.32 16.89 -1.30
CA THR A 4 -3.07 15.57 -0.71
C THR A 4 -1.87 15.72 0.23
N PRO A 5 -2.05 15.53 1.56
CA PRO A 5 -0.93 15.64 2.49
C PRO A 5 0.12 14.59 2.14
N THR A 6 1.37 15.04 1.97
CA THR A 6 2.51 14.15 1.71
C THR A 6 3.12 13.72 3.03
N VAL A 7 3.31 12.41 3.21
CA VAL A 7 3.93 11.83 4.41
C VAL A 7 5.17 11.06 3.98
N THR A 8 6.29 11.32 4.65
CA THR A 8 7.54 10.57 4.44
C THR A 8 7.69 9.54 5.55
N LEU A 9 7.95 8.28 5.18
CA LEU A 9 8.10 7.16 6.10
C LEU A 9 9.48 6.54 5.97
N ARG A 10 10.07 6.17 7.10
CA ARG A 10 11.24 5.28 7.14
C ARG A 10 10.75 3.88 7.48
N LEU A 11 10.84 2.98 6.51
CA LEU A 11 10.44 1.59 6.65
C LEU A 11 11.69 0.71 6.65
N PRO A 12 11.70 -0.40 7.40
CA PRO A 12 12.77 -1.36 7.30
C PRO A 12 12.75 -2.04 5.91
N ALA A 13 13.92 -2.50 5.47
CA ALA A 13 14.14 -2.94 4.09
C ALA A 13 13.26 -4.14 3.68
N ASP A 14 12.96 -5.03 4.62
CA ASP A 14 12.07 -6.17 4.41
C ASP A 14 10.64 -5.73 4.09
N ILE A 15 10.13 -4.70 4.78
CA ILE A 15 8.80 -4.15 4.53
C ILE A 15 8.75 -3.51 3.14
N THR A 16 9.76 -2.72 2.77
CA THR A 16 9.81 -2.14 1.42
C THR A 16 9.85 -3.21 0.33
N ALA A 17 10.60 -4.30 0.53
CA ALA A 17 10.66 -5.41 -0.41
C ALA A 17 9.30 -6.12 -0.56
N ARG A 18 8.56 -6.30 0.55
CA ARG A 18 7.22 -6.89 0.52
C ARG A 18 6.19 -6.01 -0.19
N VAL A 19 6.27 -4.69 -0.01
CA VAL A 19 5.40 -3.74 -0.74
C VAL A 19 5.69 -3.79 -2.24
N ASP A 20 6.96 -3.86 -2.63
CA ASP A 20 7.35 -3.98 -4.05
C ASP A 20 6.89 -5.31 -4.66
N ALA A 21 7.00 -6.42 -3.91
CA ALA A 21 6.49 -7.71 -4.34
C ALA A 21 4.97 -7.69 -4.56
N TYR A 22 4.22 -7.05 -3.65
CA TYR A 22 2.78 -6.87 -3.79
C TYR A 22 2.42 -5.99 -5.01
N ALA A 23 3.15 -4.90 -5.24
CA ALA A 23 2.94 -4.07 -6.44
C ALA A 23 3.12 -4.88 -7.73
N LYS A 24 4.17 -5.72 -7.79
CA LYS A 24 4.43 -6.61 -8.94
C LYS A 24 3.36 -7.68 -9.11
N SER A 25 2.84 -8.26 -8.02
CA SER A 25 1.77 -9.26 -8.12
C SER A 25 0.50 -8.65 -8.69
N VAL A 26 0.08 -7.49 -8.16
CA VAL A 26 -1.12 -6.79 -8.64
C VAL A 26 -0.96 -6.35 -10.10
N GLN A 27 0.23 -5.88 -10.49
CA GLN A 27 0.50 -5.55 -11.89
C GLN A 27 0.40 -6.78 -12.79
N SER A 28 0.90 -7.93 -12.34
CA SER A 28 0.82 -9.18 -13.10
C SER A 28 -0.62 -9.68 -13.25
N GLU A 29 -1.46 -9.46 -12.23
CA GLU A 29 -2.87 -9.88 -12.22
C GLU A 29 -3.78 -8.95 -13.03
N THR A 30 -3.51 -7.64 -12.98
CA THR A 30 -4.40 -6.61 -13.57
C THR A 30 -3.90 -6.05 -14.89
N GLY A 31 -2.63 -6.27 -15.23
CA GLY A 31 -1.96 -5.61 -16.37
C GLY A 31 -1.72 -4.11 -16.17
N VAL A 32 -2.09 -3.54 -15.02
CA VAL A 32 -1.94 -2.12 -14.73
C VAL A 32 -0.66 -1.88 -13.95
N GLU A 33 0.13 -0.88 -14.37
CA GLU A 33 1.30 -0.48 -13.62
C GLU A 33 0.92 0.10 -12.25
N VAL A 34 1.42 -0.53 -11.19
CA VAL A 34 1.16 -0.10 -9.81
C VAL A 34 2.42 0.49 -9.21
N THR A 35 2.36 1.78 -8.87
CA THR A 35 3.45 2.46 -8.16
C THR A 35 3.53 1.97 -6.71
N ARG A 36 4.74 2.04 -6.12
CA ARG A 36 4.95 1.72 -4.69
C ARG A 36 4.00 2.50 -3.77
N THR A 37 3.73 3.76 -4.08
CA THR A 37 2.80 4.60 -3.31
C THR A 37 1.36 4.08 -3.38
N ALA A 38 0.91 3.65 -4.56
CA ALA A 38 -0.42 3.07 -4.74
C ALA A 38 -0.55 1.73 -3.99
N ALA A 39 0.46 0.87 -4.09
CA ALA A 39 0.54 -0.37 -3.33
C ALA A 39 0.51 -0.13 -1.81
N LEU A 40 1.31 0.82 -1.32
CA LEU A 40 1.36 1.18 0.09
C LEU A 40 0.00 1.72 0.58
N LYS A 41 -0.66 2.58 -0.20
CA LYS A 41 -2.00 3.09 0.11
C LYS A 41 -3.01 1.97 0.25
N ALA A 42 -3.05 1.02 -0.69
CA ALA A 42 -3.95 -0.12 -0.65
C ALA A 42 -3.74 -0.98 0.61
N LEU A 43 -2.47 -1.27 0.95
CA LEU A 43 -2.12 -2.04 2.13
C LEU A 43 -2.51 -1.33 3.44
N VAL A 44 -2.31 -0.01 3.53
CA VAL A 44 -2.72 0.78 4.70
C VAL A 44 -4.23 0.75 4.89
N ILE A 45 -5.00 0.96 3.81
CA ILE A 45 -6.47 0.92 3.86
C ILE A 45 -6.95 -0.46 4.32
N ALA A 46 -6.46 -1.54 3.70
CA ALA A 46 -6.82 -2.90 4.08
C ALA A 46 -6.47 -3.21 5.56
N GLY A 47 -5.34 -2.71 6.04
CA GLY A 47 -4.94 -2.84 7.45
C GLY A 47 -5.86 -2.09 8.41
N LEU A 48 -6.33 -0.90 8.03
CA LEU A 48 -7.29 -0.12 8.82
C LEU A 48 -8.64 -0.82 8.87
N GLU A 49 -9.19 -1.22 7.73
CA GLU A 49 -10.48 -1.92 7.65
C GLU A 49 -10.46 -3.23 8.45
N SER A 50 -9.36 -3.99 8.38
CA SER A 50 -9.20 -5.23 9.16
C SER A 50 -9.24 -4.96 10.67
N LYS A 51 -8.62 -3.87 11.14
CA LYS A 51 -8.61 -3.49 12.56
C LYS A 51 -9.96 -2.93 13.02
N GLU A 52 -10.66 -2.19 12.17
CA GLU A 52 -11.99 -1.68 12.47
C GLU A 52 -13.03 -2.80 12.57
N LYS A 53 -12.96 -3.79 11.67
CA LYS A 53 -13.82 -4.98 11.71
C LYS A 53 -13.61 -5.83 12.96
N ARG A 54 -12.41 -5.83 13.55
CA ARG A 54 -12.12 -6.52 14.83
C ARG A 54 -12.63 -5.80 16.08
N LYS A 55 -13.05 -4.54 15.95
CA LYS A 55 -13.56 -3.74 17.09
C LYS A 55 -15.09 -3.72 17.18
N LYS A 56 -15.81 -4.29 16.21
CA LYS A 56 -17.25 -4.54 16.26
C LYS A 56 -17.50 -6.01 16.60
#